data_AF-A0A969AKT6-F1
#
_entry.id   AF-A0A969AKT6-F1
#
_cell.length_a   1.000
_cell.length_b   1.000
_cell.length_c   1.000
_cell.angle_alpha   90.00
_cell.angle_beta   90.00
_cell.angle_gamma   90.00
#
_symmetry.space_group_name_H-M   'P 1'
#
loop_
_entity.id
_entity.type
_entity.pdbx_description
1 polymer ?
#
loop_
_entity_poly.entity_id
_entity_poly.type
_entity_poly.pdbx_seq_one_letter_code
_entity_poly.pdbx_strand_id
1 'polypeptide(L)'
;MLENRLELVLISGDAPPVRYPIAVDALTLNRTVVQFGQALKDRNSDPRPTAQQLYDWVIAPLENDLANLGVENIIFAPDGVLRYVPLAALYDGDQWLVERFSFNQITAASETDFAAAPRADRTLLAAACAACTFSVDVGDDTFDFGDLPATRQEVELLADQIPGTQVLIDRDFNPQQFQDLLSRYSLIHLATHGLFVSGNPDESFLLFGDGQSINLRQIRRDWAQLDADLVVLSACETALGSAELGNGVEVLGLGFQLQRVGAKAVVASLWKVSDPGTHALMTGFYGGARPRADQGRGAAGGPGGVDYQSVCHHWGAAAGGGSSQAT
;
A
#
# COMPACT_ATOMS: atom_id res chain seq x y z
N MET A 1 -1.64 16.44 -13.50
CA MET A 1 -1.89 17.75 -12.83
C MET A 1 -1.51 18.89 -13.77
N LEU A 2 -2.20 20.03 -13.73
CA LEU A 2 -1.80 21.26 -14.44
C LEU A 2 -1.48 22.37 -13.43
N GLU A 3 -0.70 23.39 -13.82
CA GLU A 3 -0.25 24.44 -12.89
C GLU A 3 -1.40 25.12 -12.13
N ASN A 4 -2.55 25.32 -12.79
CA ASN A 4 -3.69 26.06 -12.26
C ASN A 4 -4.95 25.23 -11.97
N ARG A 5 -4.91 23.91 -12.19
CA ARG A 5 -6.06 23.03 -11.95
C ARG A 5 -5.69 21.56 -11.86
N LEU A 6 -6.53 20.81 -11.14
CA LEU A 6 -6.58 19.37 -11.19
C LEU A 6 -7.54 18.93 -12.32
N GLU A 7 -7.15 17.90 -13.06
CA GLU A 7 -7.98 17.28 -14.10
C GLU A 7 -8.23 15.84 -13.68
N LEU A 8 -9.49 15.49 -13.42
CA LEU A 8 -9.89 14.10 -13.23
C LEU A 8 -10.41 13.55 -14.56
N VAL A 9 -10.04 12.31 -14.87
CA VAL A 9 -10.53 11.60 -16.05
C VAL A 9 -11.19 10.31 -15.59
N LEU A 10 -12.51 10.22 -15.73
CA LEU A 10 -13.27 9.02 -15.45
C LEU A 10 -13.36 8.19 -16.73
N ILE A 11 -12.97 6.91 -16.64
CA ILE A 11 -13.10 5.92 -17.71
C ILE A 11 -14.00 4.81 -17.17
N SER A 12 -15.10 4.52 -17.87
CA SER A 12 -16.04 3.47 -17.48
C SER A 12 -16.46 2.64 -18.70
N GLY A 13 -16.18 1.34 -18.67
CA GLY A 13 -16.48 0.41 -19.78
C GLY A 13 -16.00 0.95 -21.14
N ASP A 14 -16.87 0.86 -22.14
CA ASP A 14 -16.62 1.35 -23.51
C ASP A 14 -17.04 2.82 -23.74
N ALA A 15 -17.42 3.55 -22.68
CA ALA A 15 -17.83 4.94 -22.81
C ALA A 15 -16.61 5.87 -23.02
N PRO A 16 -16.75 6.96 -23.80
CA PRO A 16 -15.70 7.95 -23.92
C PRO A 16 -15.30 8.53 -22.55
N PRO A 17 -14.00 8.80 -22.30
CA PRO A 17 -13.57 9.37 -21.03
C PRO A 17 -14.24 10.71 -20.72
N VAL A 18 -14.73 10.86 -19.49
CA VAL A 18 -15.34 12.10 -18.99
C VAL A 18 -14.30 12.89 -18.18
N ARG A 19 -14.23 14.21 -18.38
CA ARG A 19 -13.24 15.08 -17.75
C ARG A 19 -13.88 16.03 -16.75
N TYR A 20 -13.29 16.15 -15.57
CA TYR A 20 -13.74 17.06 -14.52
C TYR A 20 -12.58 18.01 -14.18
N PRO A 21 -12.63 19.27 -14.65
CA PRO A 21 -11.67 20.28 -14.26
C PRO A 21 -12.00 20.82 -12.87
N ILE A 22 -11.08 20.67 -11.93
CA ILE A 22 -11.22 21.07 -10.53
C ILE A 22 -10.33 22.28 -10.26
N ALA A 23 -10.94 23.36 -9.80
CA ALA A 23 -10.26 24.63 -9.53
C ALA A 23 -9.44 24.57 -8.24
N VAL A 24 -8.25 23.97 -8.33
CA VAL A 24 -7.22 23.95 -7.28
C VAL A 24 -5.84 24.04 -7.94
N ASP A 25 -5.02 25.00 -7.51
CA ASP A 25 -3.66 25.13 -8.01
C ASP A 25 -2.73 24.07 -7.40
N ALA A 26 -1.59 23.82 -8.07
CA ALA A 26 -0.63 22.80 -7.66
C ALA A 26 -0.06 23.05 -6.26
N LEU A 27 0.18 24.30 -5.87
CA LEU A 27 0.75 24.63 -4.57
C LEU A 27 -0.22 24.29 -3.43
N THR A 28 -1.48 24.66 -3.60
CA THR A 28 -2.56 24.37 -2.66
C THR A 28 -2.76 22.85 -2.52
N LEU A 29 -2.85 22.12 -3.64
CA LEU A 29 -3.00 20.66 -3.61
C LEU A 29 -1.81 19.98 -2.92
N ASN A 30 -0.57 20.35 -3.28
CA ASN A 30 0.63 19.79 -2.68
C ASN A 30 0.65 19.99 -1.17
N ARG A 31 0.33 21.20 -0.69
CA ARG A 31 0.28 21.50 0.73
C ARG A 31 -0.76 20.65 1.46
N THR A 32 -1.95 20.50 0.90
CA THR A 32 -3.01 19.68 1.52
C THR A 32 -2.62 18.21 1.58
N VAL A 33 -1.97 17.66 0.54
CA VAL A 33 -1.46 16.28 0.55
C VAL A 33 -0.41 16.08 1.65
N VAL A 34 0.55 17.01 1.81
CA VAL A 34 1.54 16.96 2.89
C VAL A 34 0.85 16.98 4.25
N GLN A 35 -0.07 17.92 4.47
CA GLN A 35 -0.78 18.07 5.73
C GLN A 35 -1.61 16.82 6.07
N PHE A 36 -2.27 16.23 5.07
CA PHE A 36 -3.01 14.98 5.25
C PHE A 36 -2.07 13.83 5.64
N GLY A 37 -0.97 13.64 4.92
CA GLY A 37 0.02 12.62 5.26
C GLY A 37 0.64 12.80 6.65
N GLN A 38 0.88 14.05 7.08
CA GLN A 38 1.35 14.35 8.43
C GLN A 38 0.29 14.03 9.49
N ALA A 39 -0.97 14.41 9.24
CA ALA A 39 -2.08 14.15 10.16
C ALA A 39 -2.36 12.64 10.33
N LEU A 40 -2.18 11.83 9.28
CA LEU A 40 -2.31 10.37 9.38
C LEU A 40 -1.20 9.71 10.21
N LYS A 41 -0.02 10.32 10.28
CA LYS A 41 1.13 9.81 11.04
C LYS A 41 1.11 10.24 12.51
N ASP A 42 0.51 11.39 12.81
CA ASP A 42 0.41 11.90 14.18
C ASP A 42 -0.88 11.47 14.86
N ARG A 43 -0.76 10.62 15.89
CA ARG A 43 -1.89 10.12 16.69
C ARG A 43 -2.67 11.21 17.43
N ASN A 44 -2.10 12.41 17.58
CA ASN A 44 -2.76 13.54 18.24
C ASN A 44 -3.43 14.50 17.25
N SER A 45 -3.31 14.23 15.94
CA SER A 45 -3.90 15.04 14.90
C SER A 45 -5.25 14.49 14.44
N ASP A 46 -6.13 15.37 13.97
CA ASP A 46 -7.37 14.98 13.31
C ASP A 46 -7.17 15.07 11.79
N PRO A 47 -7.11 13.93 11.06
CA PRO A 47 -6.93 13.94 9.62
C PRO A 47 -8.20 14.35 8.86
N ARG A 48 -9.39 14.31 9.48
CA ARG A 48 -10.68 14.49 8.78
C ARG A 48 -10.80 15.79 7.97
N PRO A 49 -10.35 16.97 8.45
CA PRO A 49 -10.49 18.20 7.66
C PRO A 49 -9.71 18.15 6.33
N THR A 50 -8.49 17.59 6.36
CA THR A 50 -7.67 17.47 5.13
C THR A 50 -8.12 16.28 4.26
N ALA A 51 -8.58 15.19 4.88
CA ALA A 51 -9.21 14.07 4.19
C ALA A 51 -10.46 14.50 3.41
N GLN A 52 -11.31 15.32 4.02
CA GLN A 52 -12.52 15.85 3.41
C GLN A 52 -12.19 16.83 2.29
N GLN A 53 -11.22 17.72 2.50
CA GLN A 53 -10.80 18.65 1.43
C GLN A 53 -10.29 17.90 0.18
N LEU A 54 -9.54 16.82 0.38
CA LEU A 54 -9.06 15.98 -0.73
C LEU A 54 -10.20 15.18 -1.36
N TYR A 55 -11.15 14.67 -0.57
CA TYR A 55 -12.38 14.05 -1.07
C TYR A 55 -13.15 15.00 -1.99
N ASP A 56 -13.36 16.25 -1.55
CA ASP A 56 -14.09 17.27 -2.30
C ASP A 56 -13.45 17.56 -3.67
N TRP A 57 -12.13 17.41 -3.78
CA TRP A 57 -11.42 17.61 -5.04
C TRP A 57 -11.31 16.35 -5.90
N VAL A 58 -11.23 15.16 -5.31
CA VAL A 58 -10.84 13.93 -6.04
C VAL A 58 -12.01 13.00 -6.29
N ILE A 59 -13.00 12.93 -5.39
CA ILE A 59 -14.07 11.94 -5.44
C ILE A 59 -15.45 12.58 -5.52
N ALA A 60 -15.73 13.64 -4.74
CA ALA A 60 -17.02 14.32 -4.75
C ALA A 60 -17.52 14.73 -6.16
N PRO A 61 -16.66 15.21 -7.09
CA PRO A 61 -17.09 15.55 -8.44
C PRO A 61 -17.58 14.34 -9.26
N LEU A 62 -17.19 13.13 -8.86
CA LEU A 62 -17.47 11.87 -9.54
C LEU A 62 -18.66 11.11 -8.92
N GLU A 63 -19.15 11.51 -7.74
CA GLU A 63 -20.13 10.75 -6.94
C GLU A 63 -21.39 10.36 -7.71
N ASN A 64 -21.96 11.27 -8.50
CA ASN A 64 -23.14 10.97 -9.30
C ASN A 64 -22.86 9.87 -10.34
N ASP A 65 -21.71 9.91 -11.00
CA ASP A 65 -21.34 8.92 -12.00
C ASP A 65 -20.99 7.58 -11.35
N LEU A 66 -20.26 7.60 -10.23
CA LEU A 66 -19.97 6.39 -9.44
C LEU A 66 -21.26 5.71 -8.95
N ALA A 67 -22.22 6.47 -8.46
CA ALA A 67 -23.52 5.96 -8.01
C ALA A 67 -24.36 5.42 -9.17
N ASN A 68 -24.44 6.15 -10.28
CA ASN A 68 -25.21 5.74 -11.46
C ASN A 68 -24.67 4.45 -12.09
N LEU A 69 -23.35 4.27 -12.05
CA LEU A 69 -22.67 3.07 -12.55
C LEU A 69 -22.66 1.91 -11.54
N GLY A 70 -23.09 2.14 -10.29
CA GLY A 70 -23.03 1.13 -9.23
C GLY A 70 -21.59 0.67 -8.95
N VAL A 71 -20.64 1.60 -8.94
CA VAL A 71 -19.22 1.28 -8.77
C VAL A 71 -18.95 0.81 -7.34
N GLU A 72 -18.33 -0.34 -7.20
CA GLU A 72 -17.80 -0.85 -5.92
C GLU A 72 -16.27 -0.78 -5.85
N ASN A 73 -15.60 -0.69 -7.01
CA ASN A 73 -14.15 -0.75 -7.13
C ASN A 73 -13.63 0.45 -7.94
N ILE A 74 -12.71 1.22 -7.35
CA ILE A 74 -12.07 2.36 -8.01
C ILE A 74 -10.63 2.00 -8.35
N ILE A 75 -10.35 1.94 -9.65
CA ILE A 75 -8.99 1.85 -10.18
C ILE A 75 -8.45 3.27 -10.39
N PHE A 76 -7.37 3.59 -9.70
CA PHE A 76 -6.77 4.92 -9.68
C PHE A 76 -5.40 4.90 -10.37
N ALA A 77 -5.22 5.81 -11.33
CA ALA A 77 -3.95 6.08 -11.98
C ALA A 77 -3.43 7.46 -11.54
N PRO A 78 -2.72 7.55 -10.39
CA PRO A 78 -2.29 8.83 -9.84
C PRO A 78 -1.20 9.51 -10.67
N ASP A 79 -1.25 10.84 -10.66
CA ASP A 79 -0.20 11.70 -11.19
C ASP A 79 0.27 12.74 -10.17
N GLY A 80 1.55 13.09 -10.22
CA GLY A 80 2.21 14.00 -9.29
C GLY A 80 2.00 13.61 -7.83
N VAL A 81 1.74 14.62 -6.98
CA VAL A 81 1.56 14.43 -5.53
C VAL A 81 0.37 13.54 -5.15
N LEU A 82 -0.56 13.25 -6.06
CA LEU A 82 -1.66 12.34 -5.75
C LEU A 82 -1.19 10.91 -5.51
N ARG A 83 0.05 10.56 -5.90
CA ARG A 83 0.68 9.27 -5.56
C ARG A 83 0.85 9.07 -4.05
N TYR A 84 0.93 10.16 -3.27
CA TYR A 84 1.01 10.08 -1.81
C TYR A 84 -0.36 9.99 -1.12
N VAL A 85 -1.48 10.06 -1.86
CA VAL A 85 -2.82 10.11 -1.27
C VAL A 85 -3.40 8.70 -1.13
N PRO A 86 -3.58 8.19 0.10
CA PRO A 86 -4.36 6.98 0.33
C PRO A 86 -5.85 7.26 0.13
N LEU A 87 -6.40 7.01 -1.07
CA LEU A 87 -7.82 7.28 -1.36
C LEU A 87 -8.78 6.61 -0.36
N ALA A 88 -8.45 5.42 0.11
CA ALA A 88 -9.21 4.68 1.11
C ALA A 88 -9.39 5.46 2.43
N ALA A 89 -8.46 6.36 2.76
CA ALA A 89 -8.50 7.17 3.97
C ALA A 89 -9.07 8.58 3.73
N LEU A 90 -9.67 8.86 2.58
CA LEU A 90 -10.44 10.08 2.39
C LEU A 90 -11.78 9.98 3.13
N TYR A 91 -12.33 11.13 3.53
CA TYR A 91 -13.54 11.22 4.36
C TYR A 91 -14.60 12.02 3.62
N ASP A 92 -15.80 11.47 3.44
CA ASP A 92 -16.85 12.12 2.65
C ASP A 92 -17.72 13.12 3.44
N GLY A 93 -17.43 13.28 4.74
CA GLY A 93 -18.23 14.06 5.68
C GLY A 93 -19.00 13.18 6.68
N ASP A 94 -19.25 11.92 6.34
CA ASP A 94 -19.98 10.94 7.16
C ASP A 94 -19.13 9.71 7.50
N GLN A 95 -18.44 9.14 6.51
CA GLN A 95 -17.65 7.90 6.64
C GLN A 95 -16.36 7.94 5.82
N TRP A 96 -15.44 7.02 6.11
CA TRP A 96 -14.22 6.85 5.33
C TRP A 96 -14.51 6.11 4.02
N LEU A 97 -13.81 6.45 2.95
CA LEU A 97 -14.10 5.84 1.65
C LEU A 97 -13.85 4.34 1.59
N VAL A 98 -12.94 3.80 2.42
CA VAL A 98 -12.74 2.34 2.56
C VAL A 98 -14.01 1.60 2.99
N GLU A 99 -14.96 2.29 3.61
CA GLU A 99 -16.25 1.72 4.02
C GLU A 99 -17.23 1.58 2.84
N ARG A 100 -16.95 2.25 1.71
CA ARG A 100 -17.82 2.34 0.53
C ARG A 100 -17.25 1.66 -0.70
N PHE A 101 -15.94 1.80 -0.93
CA PHE A 101 -15.28 1.34 -2.14
C PHE A 101 -14.01 0.54 -1.82
N SER A 102 -13.68 -0.40 -2.69
CA SER A 102 -12.32 -0.96 -2.75
C SER A 102 -11.46 -0.14 -3.69
N PHE A 103 -10.20 0.09 -3.30
CA PHE A 103 -9.27 0.93 -4.05
C PHE A 103 -8.09 0.14 -4.57
N ASN A 104 -7.70 0.48 -5.79
CA ASN A 104 -6.74 -0.24 -6.61
C ASN A 104 -5.85 0.79 -7.32
N GLN A 105 -4.53 0.83 -7.10
CA GLN A 105 -3.63 1.71 -7.85
C GLN A 105 -2.93 0.96 -8.98
N ILE A 106 -3.09 1.43 -10.21
CA ILE A 106 -2.39 0.86 -11.36
C ILE A 106 -1.10 1.61 -11.66
N THR A 107 -0.10 0.85 -12.08
CA THR A 107 1.15 1.39 -12.65
C THR A 107 1.20 1.07 -14.14
N ALA A 108 2.10 1.71 -14.89
CA ALA A 108 2.34 1.36 -16.29
C ALA A 108 2.87 -0.07 -16.50
N ALA A 109 3.25 -0.80 -15.44
CA ALA A 109 3.61 -2.21 -15.52
C ALA A 109 2.38 -3.12 -15.46
N SER A 110 1.25 -2.61 -14.94
CA SER A 110 -0.03 -3.29 -14.88
C SER A 110 -0.79 -3.10 -16.20
N GLU A 111 -0.18 -3.52 -17.33
CA GLU A 111 -0.86 -3.59 -18.64
C GLU A 111 -1.80 -4.82 -18.65
N THR A 112 -2.87 -4.72 -17.85
CA THR A 112 -4.22 -5.22 -18.07
C THR A 112 -4.40 -6.65 -18.60
N ASP A 113 -3.93 -7.64 -17.86
CA ASP A 113 -4.63 -8.95 -17.82
C ASP A 113 -5.42 -9.06 -16.51
N PHE A 114 -6.62 -8.48 -16.51
CA PHE A 114 -7.57 -8.56 -15.39
C PHE A 114 -8.27 -9.93 -15.30
N ALA A 115 -8.00 -10.86 -16.23
CA ALA A 115 -8.62 -12.19 -16.25
C ALA A 115 -7.79 -13.26 -15.54
N ALA A 116 -6.54 -12.95 -15.18
CA ALA A 116 -5.65 -13.86 -14.49
C ALA A 116 -6.13 -14.14 -13.05
N ALA A 117 -6.69 -15.33 -12.83
CA ALA A 117 -7.06 -15.78 -11.49
C ALA A 117 -5.81 -16.13 -10.64
N PRO A 118 -5.82 -15.86 -9.33
CA PRO A 118 -4.79 -16.33 -8.41
C PRO A 118 -4.65 -17.85 -8.44
N ARG A 119 -3.46 -18.37 -8.13
CA ARG A 119 -3.24 -19.81 -7.97
C ARG A 119 -4.09 -20.38 -6.84
N ALA A 120 -4.53 -21.62 -7.01
CA ALA A 120 -5.31 -22.33 -6.01
C ALA A 120 -4.44 -22.78 -4.82
N ASP A 121 -3.17 -23.10 -5.07
CA ASP A 121 -2.18 -23.44 -4.06
C ASP A 121 -1.48 -22.17 -3.55
N ARG A 122 -1.85 -21.75 -2.34
CA ARG A 122 -1.26 -20.58 -1.69
C ARG A 122 -0.09 -21.02 -0.82
N THR A 123 1.12 -20.94 -1.36
CA THR A 123 2.38 -21.06 -0.60
C THR A 123 2.88 -19.67 -0.23
N LEU A 124 3.20 -19.45 1.05
CA LEU A 124 3.66 -18.17 1.58
C LEU A 124 5.12 -18.22 2.02
N LEU A 125 5.90 -17.25 1.55
CA LEU A 125 7.20 -16.87 2.12
C LEU A 125 7.01 -15.61 2.94
N ALA A 126 7.21 -15.69 4.26
CA ALA A 126 7.13 -14.55 5.16
C ALA A 126 8.52 -14.24 5.71
N ALA A 127 8.99 -13.00 5.53
CA ALA A 127 10.31 -12.58 5.96
C ALA A 127 10.22 -11.35 6.86
N ALA A 128 10.99 -11.33 7.96
CA ALA A 128 11.01 -10.23 8.90
C ALA A 128 12.44 -9.79 9.24
N CYS A 129 12.61 -8.48 9.34
CA CYS A 129 13.77 -7.86 9.97
C CYS A 129 13.32 -7.29 11.32
N ALA A 130 13.53 -8.02 12.41
CA ALA A 130 13.06 -7.64 13.75
C ALA A 130 14.17 -6.92 14.53
N ALA A 131 15.37 -7.48 14.52
CA ALA A 131 16.60 -6.85 14.99
C ALA A 131 17.24 -6.08 13.82
N CYS A 132 16.59 -4.99 13.41
CA CYS A 132 16.86 -4.26 12.17
C CYS A 132 17.68 -2.98 12.35
N THR A 133 18.46 -2.88 13.42
CA THR A 133 19.33 -1.72 13.64
C THR A 133 20.55 -1.76 12.72
N PHE A 134 20.44 -1.04 11.60
CA PHE A 134 21.48 -0.92 10.58
C PHE A 134 21.52 0.50 10.02
N SER A 135 22.66 0.87 9.43
CA SER A 135 22.81 2.09 8.64
C SER A 135 23.05 1.71 7.18
N VAL A 136 22.36 2.39 6.26
CA VAL A 136 22.52 2.19 4.82
C VAL A 136 22.97 3.49 4.17
N ASP A 137 24.09 3.44 3.47
CA ASP A 137 24.59 4.56 2.69
C ASP A 137 23.96 4.55 1.28
N VAL A 138 23.41 5.69 0.86
CA VAL A 138 22.87 5.92 -0.47
C VAL A 138 23.43 7.22 -1.02
N GLY A 139 24.38 7.12 -1.94
CA GLY A 139 25.11 8.29 -2.42
C GLY A 139 25.92 8.93 -1.28
N ASP A 140 25.64 10.20 -1.00
CA ASP A 140 26.29 10.96 0.08
C ASP A 140 25.48 10.98 1.39
N ASP A 141 24.29 10.35 1.39
CA ASP A 141 23.39 10.30 2.55
C ASP A 141 23.51 8.96 3.28
N THR A 142 23.42 8.98 4.60
CA THR A 142 23.33 7.79 5.46
C THR A 142 21.95 7.75 6.12
N PHE A 143 21.29 6.60 6.00
CA PHE A 143 19.97 6.36 6.61
C PHE A 143 20.10 5.37 7.76
N ASP A 144 19.75 5.81 8.96
CA ASP A 144 19.77 4.99 10.17
C ASP A 144 18.40 4.36 10.43
N PHE A 145 18.40 3.05 10.62
CA PHE A 145 17.22 2.26 10.95
C PHE A 145 17.33 1.70 12.36
N GLY A 146 16.18 1.48 12.99
CA GLY A 146 16.07 0.92 14.34
C GLY A 146 15.17 -0.30 14.34
N ASP A 147 15.31 -1.13 15.38
CA ASP A 147 14.59 -2.40 15.48
C ASP A 147 13.06 -2.29 15.25
N LEU A 148 12.51 -3.34 14.65
CA LEU A 148 11.09 -3.53 14.38
C LEU A 148 10.60 -4.82 15.06
N PRO A 149 10.62 -4.93 16.40
CA PRO A 149 10.34 -6.20 17.09
C PRO A 149 8.94 -6.78 16.79
N ALA A 150 7.99 -5.96 16.35
CA ALA A 150 6.65 -6.40 15.96
C ALA A 150 6.63 -7.22 14.66
N THR A 151 7.60 -7.06 13.75
CA THR A 151 7.63 -7.79 12.47
C THR A 151 7.84 -9.29 12.65
N ARG A 152 8.59 -9.68 13.69
CA ARG A 152 8.73 -11.08 14.11
C ARG A 152 7.36 -11.69 14.42
N GLN A 153 6.58 -11.02 15.27
CA GLN A 153 5.25 -11.50 15.66
C GLN A 153 4.32 -11.56 14.45
N GLU A 154 4.39 -10.56 13.56
CA GLU A 154 3.62 -10.53 12.30
C GLU A 154 3.86 -11.79 11.46
N VAL A 155 5.12 -12.13 11.14
CA VAL A 155 5.41 -13.29 10.28
C VAL A 155 5.18 -14.63 10.96
N GLU A 156 5.40 -14.73 12.28
CA GLU A 156 5.11 -15.92 13.07
C GLU A 156 3.59 -16.20 13.06
N LEU A 157 2.76 -15.17 13.18
CA LEU A 157 1.30 -15.31 13.15
C LEU A 157 0.77 -15.66 11.76
N LEU A 158 1.41 -15.19 10.69
CA LEU A 158 1.10 -15.65 9.33
C LEU A 158 1.38 -17.14 9.16
N ALA A 159 2.48 -17.63 9.74
CA ALA A 159 2.82 -19.05 9.67
C ALA A 159 1.82 -19.94 10.42
N ASP A 160 1.25 -19.45 11.52
CA ASP A 160 0.18 -20.14 12.23
C ASP A 160 -1.13 -20.18 11.43
N GLN A 161 -1.44 -19.13 10.68
CA GLN A 161 -2.67 -19.01 9.89
C GLN A 161 -2.61 -19.77 8.57
N ILE A 162 -1.42 -19.86 7.96
CA ILE A 162 -1.20 -20.45 6.64
C ILE A 162 -0.20 -21.61 6.76
N PRO A 163 -0.69 -22.86 6.88
CA PRO A 163 0.18 -24.02 7.00
C PRO A 163 1.15 -24.15 5.81
N GLY A 164 2.41 -24.47 6.10
CA GLY A 164 3.46 -24.58 5.09
C GLY A 164 4.12 -23.24 4.72
N THR A 165 3.83 -22.17 5.46
CA THR A 165 4.57 -20.90 5.36
C THR A 165 6.04 -21.10 5.69
N GLN A 166 6.93 -20.65 4.81
CA GLN A 166 8.35 -20.54 5.10
C GLN A 166 8.61 -19.19 5.75
N VAL A 167 9.23 -19.21 6.93
CA VAL A 167 9.58 -17.99 7.66
C VAL A 167 11.09 -17.76 7.59
N LEU A 168 11.51 -16.53 7.34
CA LEU A 168 12.89 -16.05 7.45
C LEU A 168 12.93 -14.87 8.41
N ILE A 169 13.82 -14.89 9.42
CA ILE A 169 13.90 -13.80 10.40
C ILE A 169 15.34 -13.39 10.63
N ASP A 170 15.56 -12.08 10.69
CA ASP A 170 16.86 -11.47 10.95
C ASP A 170 17.93 -12.05 9.99
N ARG A 171 18.98 -12.70 10.49
CA ARG A 171 20.06 -13.24 9.65
C ARG A 171 19.61 -14.27 8.62
N ASP A 172 18.51 -14.99 8.87
CA ASP A 172 17.97 -15.95 7.90
C ASP A 172 17.25 -15.22 6.74
N PHE A 173 16.80 -13.99 6.97
CA PHE A 173 16.32 -13.09 5.92
C PHE A 173 17.49 -12.33 5.31
N ASN A 174 18.27 -13.00 4.47
CA ASN A 174 19.40 -12.44 3.73
C ASN A 174 19.18 -12.54 2.20
N PRO A 175 19.92 -11.76 1.37
CA PRO A 175 19.70 -11.72 -0.07
C PRO A 175 19.77 -13.08 -0.76
N GLN A 176 20.78 -13.90 -0.43
CA GLN A 176 21.01 -15.19 -1.09
C GLN A 176 19.86 -16.17 -0.80
N GLN A 177 19.54 -16.37 0.48
CA GLN A 177 18.50 -17.29 0.90
C GLN A 177 17.12 -16.85 0.40
N PHE A 178 16.84 -15.55 0.42
CA PHE A 178 15.60 -15.01 -0.11
C PHE A 178 15.50 -15.26 -1.62
N GLN A 179 16.56 -14.96 -2.38
CA GLN A 179 16.59 -15.15 -3.84
C GLN A 179 16.38 -16.62 -4.26
N ASP A 180 16.92 -17.58 -3.49
CA ASP A 180 16.78 -19.02 -3.73
C ASP A 180 15.33 -19.54 -3.55
N LEU A 181 14.50 -18.76 -2.86
CA LEU A 181 13.12 -19.09 -2.54
C LEU A 181 12.10 -18.32 -3.40
N LEU A 182 12.48 -17.20 -4.02
CA LEU A 182 11.57 -16.29 -4.74
C LEU A 182 10.60 -16.96 -5.72
N SER A 183 11.05 -17.96 -6.48
CA SER A 183 10.23 -18.62 -7.50
C SER A 183 9.36 -19.77 -6.96
N ARG A 184 9.47 -20.10 -5.67
CA ARG A 184 8.78 -21.25 -5.05
C ARG A 184 7.47 -20.88 -4.36
N TYR A 185 7.26 -19.59 -4.10
CA TYR A 185 6.14 -19.12 -3.29
C TYR A 185 5.22 -18.21 -4.08
N SER A 186 3.92 -18.51 -4.02
CA SER A 186 2.88 -17.72 -4.67
C SER A 186 2.57 -16.40 -3.96
N LEU A 187 2.83 -16.35 -2.65
CA LEU A 187 2.66 -15.19 -1.80
C LEU A 187 3.99 -14.87 -1.14
N ILE A 188 4.36 -13.59 -1.13
CA ILE A 188 5.57 -13.11 -0.45
C ILE A 188 5.15 -11.99 0.49
N HIS A 189 5.53 -12.08 1.76
CA HIS A 189 5.31 -11.04 2.75
C HIS A 189 6.65 -10.58 3.32
N LEU A 190 6.97 -9.30 3.18
CA LEU A 190 8.20 -8.68 3.66
C LEU A 190 7.86 -7.67 4.75
N ALA A 191 8.19 -8.00 5.99
CA ALA A 191 8.03 -7.16 7.18
C ALA A 191 9.39 -6.56 7.57
N THR A 192 9.81 -5.51 6.86
CA THR A 192 11.15 -4.91 6.98
C THR A 192 11.13 -3.44 6.56
N HIS A 193 12.21 -2.71 6.84
CA HIS A 193 12.37 -1.36 6.31
C HIS A 193 12.46 -1.37 4.79
N GLY A 194 11.59 -0.58 4.15
CA GLY A 194 11.77 -0.11 2.79
C GLY A 194 11.89 1.40 2.78
N LEU A 195 12.79 1.97 1.99
CA LEU A 195 12.95 3.42 1.89
C LEU A 195 12.71 3.88 0.45
N PHE A 196 11.79 4.84 0.30
CA PHE A 196 11.64 5.58 -0.94
C PHE A 196 12.59 6.79 -0.96
N VAL A 197 13.58 6.75 -1.86
CA VAL A 197 14.57 7.83 -2.02
C VAL A 197 13.98 8.87 -2.97
N SER A 198 13.53 9.99 -2.40
CA SER A 198 12.96 11.12 -3.14
C SER A 198 13.96 11.66 -4.17
N GLY A 199 13.48 11.97 -5.38
CA GLY A 199 14.31 12.50 -6.47
C GLY A 199 15.20 11.47 -7.17
N ASN A 200 15.52 10.33 -6.54
CA ASN A 200 16.29 9.24 -7.12
C ASN A 200 15.63 7.87 -6.86
N PRO A 201 14.50 7.57 -7.53
CA PRO A 201 13.71 6.38 -7.24
C PRO A 201 14.49 5.09 -7.42
N ASP A 202 15.46 5.03 -8.34
CA ASP A 202 16.29 3.84 -8.59
C ASP A 202 17.17 3.44 -7.39
N GLU A 203 17.42 4.36 -6.47
CA GLU A 203 18.10 4.07 -5.19
C GLU A 203 17.15 3.66 -4.07
N SER A 204 15.83 3.70 -4.28
CA SER A 204 14.88 3.19 -3.29
C SER A 204 15.15 1.71 -3.04
N PHE A 205 15.13 1.29 -1.78
CA PHE A 205 15.64 -0.02 -1.38
C PHE A 205 14.80 -0.71 -0.31
N LEU A 206 15.02 -2.02 -0.17
CA LEU A 206 14.56 -2.84 0.95
C LEU A 206 15.76 -3.32 1.78
N LEU A 207 15.58 -3.39 3.10
CA LEU A 207 16.59 -3.86 4.04
C LEU A 207 16.38 -5.34 4.37
N PHE A 208 17.46 -6.10 4.42
CA PHE A 208 17.50 -7.49 4.88
C PHE A 208 17.88 -7.56 6.37
N GLY A 209 17.56 -8.68 7.00
CA GLY A 209 17.83 -8.91 8.42
C GLY A 209 19.28 -9.19 8.79
N ASP A 210 20.17 -9.23 7.79
CA ASP A 210 21.62 -9.26 7.96
C ASP A 210 22.29 -7.90 7.72
N GLY A 211 21.50 -6.85 7.47
CA GLY A 211 21.97 -5.48 7.23
C GLY A 211 22.32 -5.15 5.78
N GLN A 212 22.22 -6.13 4.87
CA GLN A 212 22.35 -5.85 3.43
C GLN A 212 21.08 -5.18 2.91
N SER A 213 21.19 -4.40 1.84
CA SER A 213 20.04 -3.78 1.17
C SER A 213 19.97 -4.17 -0.30
N ILE A 214 18.78 -4.06 -0.89
CA ILE A 214 18.56 -4.23 -2.33
C ILE A 214 17.75 -3.05 -2.89
N ASN A 215 18.34 -2.34 -3.85
CA ASN A 215 17.68 -1.23 -4.54
C ASN A 215 16.91 -1.67 -5.78
N LEU A 216 16.13 -0.75 -6.35
CA LEU A 216 15.29 -1.03 -7.53
C LEU A 216 16.07 -1.58 -8.73
N ARG A 217 17.32 -1.14 -8.95
CA ARG A 217 18.16 -1.64 -10.04
C ARG A 217 18.57 -3.09 -9.82
N GLN A 218 18.92 -3.43 -8.58
CA GLN A 218 19.26 -4.79 -8.18
C GLN A 218 18.03 -5.69 -8.22
N ILE A 219 16.86 -5.27 -7.72
CA ILE A 219 15.60 -6.02 -7.85
C ILE A 219 15.35 -6.40 -9.31
N ARG A 220 15.47 -5.44 -10.23
CA ARG A 220 15.28 -5.70 -11.68
C ARG A 220 16.20 -6.78 -12.23
N ARG A 221 17.43 -6.86 -11.74
CA ARG A 221 18.46 -7.78 -12.22
C ARG A 221 18.37 -9.15 -11.53
N ASP A 222 18.20 -9.13 -10.22
CA ASP A 222 18.44 -10.27 -9.34
C ASP A 222 17.14 -11.04 -9.02
N TRP A 223 15.98 -10.39 -9.15
CA TRP A 223 14.66 -10.99 -8.88
C TRP A 223 13.87 -11.27 -10.18
N ALA A 224 14.53 -11.35 -11.32
CA ALA A 224 13.90 -11.58 -12.63
C ALA A 224 13.12 -12.91 -12.74
N GLN A 225 13.34 -13.83 -11.79
CA GLN A 225 12.64 -15.11 -11.65
C GLN A 225 11.44 -15.08 -10.70
N LEU A 226 11.06 -13.90 -10.19
CA LEU A 226 9.88 -13.76 -9.34
C LEU A 226 8.63 -14.18 -10.13
N ASP A 227 7.81 -15.03 -9.52
CA ASP A 227 6.50 -15.43 -10.04
C ASP A 227 5.54 -15.57 -8.86
N ALA A 228 5.09 -14.42 -8.35
CA ALA A 228 4.23 -14.32 -7.18
C ALA A 228 2.88 -13.71 -7.60
N ASP A 229 1.79 -14.27 -7.07
CA ASP A 229 0.48 -13.68 -7.24
C ASP A 229 0.35 -12.39 -6.42
N LEU A 230 1.03 -12.34 -5.28
CA LEU A 230 1.04 -11.20 -4.39
C LEU A 230 2.39 -11.03 -3.68
N VAL A 231 2.88 -9.79 -3.66
CA VAL A 231 3.96 -9.36 -2.76
C VAL A 231 3.42 -8.30 -1.80
N VAL A 232 3.59 -8.51 -0.49
CA VAL A 232 3.23 -7.53 0.55
C VAL A 232 4.51 -6.93 1.12
N LEU A 233 4.61 -5.61 1.09
CA LEU A 233 5.65 -4.80 1.71
C LEU A 233 5.07 -4.12 2.95
N SER A 234 5.22 -4.79 4.08
CA SER A 234 4.81 -4.30 5.40
C SER A 234 6.00 -3.52 5.99
N ALA A 235 5.88 -2.19 6.09
CA ALA A 235 6.91 -1.23 6.55
C ALA A 235 7.78 -0.55 5.48
N CYS A 236 7.24 -0.34 4.28
CA CYS A 236 7.72 0.72 3.39
C CYS A 236 7.51 2.10 4.04
N GLU A 237 8.59 2.88 4.04
CA GLU A 237 8.67 4.23 4.56
C GLU A 237 8.94 5.19 3.39
N THR A 238 8.06 6.18 3.25
CA THR A 238 8.37 7.33 2.41
C THR A 238 9.17 8.33 3.26
N ALA A 239 10.37 8.69 2.81
CA ALA A 239 11.20 9.76 3.38
C ALA A 239 10.57 11.14 3.12
N LEU A 240 9.34 11.33 3.60
CA LEU A 240 8.59 12.59 3.54
C LEU A 240 9.17 13.53 4.58
N GLY A 241 10.29 14.17 4.25
CA GLY A 241 11.04 15.06 5.15
C GLY A 241 11.57 16.35 4.51
N SER A 242 11.70 16.41 3.18
CA SER A 242 12.01 17.67 2.49
C SER A 242 10.74 18.48 2.30
N ALA A 243 10.78 19.78 2.59
CA ALA A 243 9.66 20.72 2.42
C ALA A 243 9.14 20.83 0.97
N GLU A 244 9.78 20.14 0.02
CA GLU A 244 9.32 19.96 -1.34
C GLU A 244 9.04 18.46 -1.56
N LEU A 245 7.76 18.13 -1.73
CA LEU A 245 7.38 16.85 -2.32
C LEU A 245 7.91 16.81 -3.76
N GLY A 246 8.51 15.68 -4.14
CA GLY A 246 8.72 15.38 -5.55
C GLY A 246 7.39 15.12 -6.26
N ASN A 247 7.47 14.50 -7.44
CA ASN A 247 6.28 14.07 -8.19
C ASN A 247 5.72 12.72 -7.70
N GLY A 248 6.25 12.15 -6.62
CA GLY A 248 5.78 10.91 -6.01
C GLY A 248 6.06 9.63 -6.80
N VAL A 249 6.91 9.67 -7.83
CA VAL A 249 7.26 8.48 -8.63
C VAL A 249 7.87 7.38 -7.76
N GLU A 250 8.63 7.74 -6.74
CA GLU A 250 9.25 6.82 -5.81
C GLU A 250 8.23 5.97 -5.04
N VAL A 251 7.06 6.52 -4.72
CA VAL A 251 5.98 5.83 -3.98
C VAL A 251 5.46 4.59 -4.72
N LEU A 252 5.46 4.67 -6.04
CA LEU A 252 5.09 3.55 -6.90
C LEU A 252 6.31 2.73 -7.33
N GLY A 253 7.53 3.19 -7.04
CA GLY A 253 8.78 2.62 -7.57
C GLY A 253 8.97 1.16 -7.19
N LEU A 254 8.89 0.83 -5.89
CA LEU A 254 9.03 -0.57 -5.43
C LEU A 254 7.93 -1.46 -6.02
N GLY A 255 6.66 -1.05 -5.91
CA GLY A 255 5.54 -1.82 -6.45
C GLY A 255 5.64 -2.04 -7.96
N PHE A 256 5.97 -0.99 -8.71
CA PHE A 256 6.20 -1.05 -10.15
C PHE A 256 7.35 -1.99 -10.51
N GLN A 257 8.48 -1.93 -9.81
CA GLN A 257 9.59 -2.85 -10.11
C GLN A 257 9.25 -4.30 -9.79
N LEU A 258 8.58 -4.56 -8.66
CA LEU A 258 8.12 -5.90 -8.30
C LEU A 258 7.16 -6.45 -9.35
N GLN A 259 6.23 -5.63 -9.82
CA GLN A 259 5.33 -6.01 -10.92
C GLN A 259 6.10 -6.34 -12.20
N ARG A 260 7.10 -5.52 -12.56
CA ARG A 260 7.94 -5.75 -13.73
C ARG A 260 8.76 -7.03 -13.68
N VAL A 261 9.13 -7.51 -12.49
CA VAL A 261 9.91 -8.73 -12.35
C VAL A 261 9.06 -9.97 -12.08
N GLY A 262 7.72 -9.82 -12.03
CA GLY A 262 6.77 -10.95 -12.06
C GLY A 262 5.80 -11.05 -10.88
N ALA A 263 5.69 -10.02 -10.02
CA ALA A 263 4.57 -9.92 -9.08
C ALA A 263 3.28 -9.53 -9.82
N LYS A 264 2.19 -10.29 -9.67
CA LYS A 264 0.90 -9.92 -10.30
C LYS A 264 0.22 -8.77 -9.54
N ALA A 265 0.27 -8.79 -8.22
CA ALA A 265 -0.22 -7.74 -7.34
C ALA A 265 0.81 -7.38 -6.28
N VAL A 266 0.76 -6.14 -5.77
CA VAL A 266 1.61 -5.69 -4.67
C VAL A 266 0.76 -4.96 -3.64
N VAL A 267 1.01 -5.16 -2.36
CA VAL A 267 0.48 -4.30 -1.29
C VAL A 267 1.66 -3.64 -0.62
N ALA A 268 1.67 -2.32 -0.49
CA ALA A 268 2.78 -1.61 0.15
C ALA A 268 2.25 -0.54 1.11
N SER A 269 2.86 -0.42 2.28
CA SER A 269 2.55 0.70 3.17
C SER A 269 3.17 2.00 2.64
N LEU A 270 2.50 3.14 2.84
CA LEU A 270 3.07 4.46 2.50
C LEU A 270 4.02 4.99 3.61
N TRP A 271 3.91 4.47 4.81
CA TRP A 271 4.76 4.85 5.94
C TRP A 271 4.95 3.69 6.89
N LYS A 272 5.85 3.85 7.85
CA LYS A 272 6.06 2.90 8.94
C LYS A 272 4.74 2.67 9.67
N VAL A 273 4.21 1.46 9.54
CA VAL A 273 3.07 1.00 10.34
C VAL A 273 3.55 -0.26 11.06
N SER A 274 4.23 -0.08 12.19
CA SER A 274 4.67 -1.20 13.03
C SER A 274 4.01 -1.05 14.40
N ASP A 275 2.70 -1.25 14.44
CA ASP A 275 1.92 -1.21 15.67
C ASP A 275 0.87 -2.34 15.69
N PRO A 276 0.19 -2.56 16.84
CA PRO A 276 -0.86 -3.58 16.94
C PRO A 276 -1.99 -3.45 15.90
N GLY A 277 -2.20 -2.26 15.34
CA GLY A 277 -3.17 -2.01 14.28
C GLY A 277 -2.78 -2.69 12.96
N THR A 278 -1.51 -2.60 12.53
CA THR A 278 -1.01 -3.35 11.36
C THR A 278 -1.18 -4.85 11.55
N HIS A 279 -0.91 -5.32 12.77
CA HIS A 279 -1.04 -6.73 13.09
C HIS A 279 -2.49 -7.24 12.91
N ALA A 280 -3.47 -6.48 13.42
CA ALA A 280 -4.88 -6.79 13.24
C ALA A 280 -5.30 -6.72 11.76
N LEU A 281 -4.80 -5.72 11.02
CA LEU A 281 -5.07 -5.57 9.60
C LEU A 281 -4.55 -6.78 8.79
N MET A 282 -3.29 -7.16 8.98
CA MET A 282 -2.69 -8.28 8.25
C MET A 282 -3.33 -9.62 8.61
N THR A 283 -3.70 -9.80 9.88
CA THR A 283 -4.51 -10.95 10.32
C THR A 283 -5.86 -11.01 9.60
N GLY A 284 -6.56 -9.87 9.47
CA GLY A 284 -7.82 -9.81 8.71
C GLY A 284 -7.61 -10.07 7.22
N PHE A 285 -6.54 -9.51 6.65
CA PHE A 285 -6.18 -9.61 5.25
C PHE A 285 -5.86 -11.04 4.80
N TYR A 286 -5.01 -11.76 5.55
CA TYR A 286 -4.67 -13.15 5.28
C TYR A 286 -5.70 -14.15 5.82
N GLY A 287 -6.31 -13.83 6.96
CA GLY A 287 -7.27 -14.70 7.64
C GLY A 287 -8.65 -14.74 6.99
N GLY A 288 -8.94 -13.83 6.02
CA GLY A 288 -10.14 -13.80 5.21
C GLY A 288 -11.40 -14.10 6.01
N ALA A 289 -11.98 -13.08 6.67
CA ALA A 289 -13.17 -13.19 7.53
C ALA A 289 -14.04 -14.40 7.18
N ARG A 290 -14.04 -15.41 8.07
CA ARG A 290 -14.75 -16.68 7.91
C ARG A 290 -16.16 -16.45 7.33
N PRO A 291 -16.67 -17.34 6.46
CA PRO A 291 -18.05 -17.24 6.02
C PRO A 291 -18.96 -17.16 7.24
N ARG A 292 -19.80 -16.11 7.33
CA ARG A 292 -20.96 -16.14 8.22
C ARG A 292 -21.84 -17.30 7.74
N ALA A 293 -21.78 -18.41 8.46
CA ALA A 293 -22.78 -19.46 8.34
C ALA A 293 -24.13 -18.85 8.77
N ASP A 294 -25.09 -18.93 7.85
CA ASP A 294 -26.53 -18.79 8.02
C ASP A 294 -27.02 -18.57 9.46
N GLN A 295 -27.41 -17.31 9.76
CA GLN A 295 -28.58 -17.06 10.57
C GLN A 295 -29.46 -16.05 9.82
N GLY A 296 -30.45 -16.57 9.11
CA GLY A 296 -31.45 -15.76 8.43
C GLY A 296 -32.10 -14.72 9.35
N ARG A 297 -32.02 -13.45 8.94
CA ARG A 297 -33.15 -12.50 8.75
C ARG A 297 -32.60 -11.07 8.54
N GLY A 298 -32.95 -10.52 7.36
CA GLY A 298 -32.96 -9.12 6.93
C GLY A 298 -32.20 -8.05 7.73
N ALA A 299 -31.03 -7.67 7.23
CA ALA A 299 -30.52 -6.30 7.24
C ALA A 299 -29.41 -6.20 6.19
N ALA A 300 -29.47 -5.18 5.34
CA ALA A 300 -28.42 -4.85 4.36
C ALA A 300 -27.07 -4.65 5.07
N GLY A 301 -25.99 -5.25 4.56
CA GLY A 301 -24.68 -5.15 5.22
C GLY A 301 -23.49 -5.61 4.37
N GLY A 302 -22.75 -4.61 3.86
CA GLY A 302 -21.29 -4.57 3.69
C GLY A 302 -20.64 -5.38 2.54
N PRO A 303 -19.87 -4.75 1.63
CA PRO A 303 -18.95 -5.51 0.76
C PRO A 303 -17.76 -5.97 1.63
N GLY A 304 -17.23 -7.19 1.53
CA GLY A 304 -17.10 -8.07 0.38
C GLY A 304 -15.61 -8.37 0.25
N GLY A 305 -15.20 -9.65 0.31
CA GLY A 305 -13.80 -10.06 0.44
C GLY A 305 -12.87 -9.47 -0.62
N VAL A 306 -11.62 -9.23 -0.23
CA VAL A 306 -10.56 -8.67 -1.09
C VAL A 306 -10.34 -9.60 -2.28
N ASP A 307 -10.78 -9.17 -3.46
CA ASP A 307 -10.46 -9.82 -4.73
C ASP A 307 -9.04 -9.41 -5.13
N TYR A 308 -8.13 -10.39 -5.11
CA TYR A 308 -6.72 -10.20 -5.42
C TYR A 308 -6.53 -10.14 -6.94
N GLN A 309 -7.00 -9.05 -7.56
CA GLN A 309 -6.67 -8.74 -8.94
C GLN A 309 -5.45 -7.84 -9.01
N SER A 310 -4.76 -7.88 -10.16
CA SER A 310 -3.40 -7.43 -10.46
C SER A 310 -3.05 -5.96 -10.15
N VAL A 311 -2.98 -5.57 -8.88
CA VAL A 311 -2.92 -4.14 -8.53
C VAL A 311 -2.03 -3.83 -7.33
N CYS A 312 -1.44 -2.62 -7.32
CA CYS A 312 -0.77 -2.06 -6.16
C CYS A 312 -1.82 -1.49 -5.18
N HIS A 313 -1.86 -1.95 -3.93
CA HIS A 313 -2.64 -1.29 -2.88
C HIS A 313 -1.72 -0.58 -1.89
N HIS A 314 -2.06 0.66 -1.58
CA HIS A 314 -1.41 1.45 -0.55
C HIS A 314 -2.36 1.71 0.60
N TRP A 315 -1.99 1.25 1.80
CA TRP A 315 -2.80 1.44 3.00
C TRP A 315 -2.04 2.27 4.04
N GLY A 316 -2.80 3.06 4.78
CA GLY A 316 -2.37 3.75 5.97
C GLY A 316 -3.36 3.44 7.09
N ALA A 317 -2.93 2.75 8.14
CA ALA A 317 -3.80 2.52 9.29
C ALA A 317 -3.90 3.81 10.11
N ALA A 318 -5.11 4.33 10.31
CA ALA A 318 -5.39 5.31 11.35
C ALA A 318 -5.62 4.55 12.67
N ALA A 319 -4.89 4.91 13.72
CA ALA A 319 -5.09 4.32 15.04
C ALA A 319 -6.44 4.78 15.63
N GLY A 320 -7.45 3.90 15.59
CA GLY A 320 -8.76 4.15 16.20
C GLY A 320 -8.69 4.11 17.73
N GLY A 321 -8.95 5.26 18.38
CA GLY A 321 -9.08 5.36 19.83
C GLY A 321 -10.47 4.91 20.29
N GLY A 322 -10.56 3.73 20.91
CA GLY A 322 -11.74 3.32 21.67
C GLY A 322 -11.76 4.02 23.03
N SER A 323 -12.68 4.96 23.24
CA SER A 323 -12.96 5.54 24.54
C SER A 323 -13.83 4.58 25.36
N SER A 324 -13.22 3.77 26.23
CA SER A 324 -13.97 3.13 27.31
C SER A 324 -14.24 4.16 28.41
N GLN A 325 -15.41 4.80 28.37
CA GLN A 325 -16.01 5.30 29.60
C GLN A 325 -16.70 4.13 30.30
N ALA A 326 -16.14 3.70 31.42
CA ALA A 326 -16.84 2.89 32.41
C ALA A 326 -16.88 3.71 33.72
N THR A 327 -18.10 3.97 34.17
CA THR A 327 -18.47 4.37 35.53
C THR A 327 -17.99 3.36 36.56
#